data_AF-A0A315WU16-F1
#
_entry.id   AF-A0A315WU16-F1
#
_cell.length_a   1.000
_cell.length_b   1.000
_cell.length_c   1.000
_cell.angle_alpha   90.00
_cell.angle_beta   90.00
_cell.angle_gamma   90.00
#
_symmetry.space_group_name_H-M   'P 1'
#
loop_
_entity.id
_entity.type
_entity.pdbx_description
1 polymer ?
#
loop_
_entity_poly.entity_id
_entity_poly.type
_entity_poly.pdbx_seq_one_letter_code
_entity_poly.pdbx_strand_id
1 'polypeptide(L)'
;MPDAHSSASTGKFTHLLQRLQPGALSAVEPVAAMRAQFASQLPEVAALAGTAQHLPLAAASVDAVLCAQAFPYQTQAYACDRLA
;
A
#
# COMPACT_ATOMS: atom_id res chain seq x y z
N MET A 1 -18.58 19.29 13.70
CA MET A 1 -17.99 18.71 12.48
C MET A 1 -16.81 19.57 12.08
N PRO A 2 -15.58 19.06 12.00
CA PRO A 2 -14.51 19.76 11.33
C PRO A 2 -14.28 19.17 9.93
N ASP A 3 -14.06 20.08 8.98
CA ASP A 3 -13.92 19.84 7.56
C ASP A 3 -12.62 19.09 7.24
N ALA A 4 -12.71 17.77 7.06
CA ALA A 4 -11.59 16.94 6.66
C ALA A 4 -11.34 17.07 5.15
N HIS A 5 -10.56 18.06 4.75
CA HIS A 5 -9.84 18.04 3.48
C HIS A 5 -8.69 17.04 3.58
N SER A 6 -9.01 15.76 3.73
CA SER A 6 -8.05 14.67 3.61
C SER A 6 -7.75 14.49 2.13
N SER A 7 -6.81 15.29 1.63
CA SER A 7 -6.09 14.95 0.39
C SER A 7 -5.12 13.81 0.72
N ALA A 8 -5.73 12.65 1.01
CA ALA A 8 -5.08 11.39 1.21
C ALA A 8 -4.33 11.07 -0.09
N SER A 9 -3.00 11.15 -0.06
CA SER A 9 -2.09 10.76 -1.14
C SER A 9 -2.05 9.24 -1.35
N THR A 10 -3.04 8.53 -0.81
CA THR A 10 -3.19 7.08 -0.60
C THR A 10 -3.41 6.33 -1.91
N GLY A 11 -2.41 6.35 -2.78
CA GLY A 11 -2.42 5.51 -3.98
C GLY A 11 -1.85 6.18 -5.22
N LYS A 12 -1.47 7.46 -5.23
CA LYS A 12 -0.90 8.07 -6.45
C LYS A 12 0.36 7.37 -6.94
N PHE A 13 1.26 7.04 -6.01
CA PHE A 13 2.46 6.26 -6.32
C PHE A 13 2.13 4.82 -6.70
N THR A 14 1.20 4.19 -5.96
CA THR A 14 0.75 2.83 -6.25
C THR A 14 0.05 2.72 -7.60
N HIS A 15 -0.69 3.74 -8.01
CA HIS A 15 -1.35 3.81 -9.31
C HIS A 15 -0.33 3.91 -10.44
N LEU A 16 0.80 4.61 -10.24
CA LEU A 16 1.89 4.64 -11.20
C LEU A 16 2.57 3.28 -11.31
N LEU A 17 2.89 2.65 -10.17
CA LEU A 17 3.49 1.32 -10.16
C LEU A 17 2.56 0.27 -10.79
N GLN A 18 1.25 0.32 -10.50
CA GLN A 18 0.26 -0.59 -11.06
C GLN A 18 0.17 -0.45 -12.58
N ARG A 19 0.36 0.77 -13.13
CA ARG A 19 0.43 0.97 -14.58
C ARG A 19 1.69 0.38 -15.19
N LEU A 20 2.80 0.37 -14.47
CA LEU A 20 4.07 -0.20 -14.93
C LEU A 20 4.07 -1.73 -14.81
N GLN A 21 3.49 -2.28 -13.73
CA GLN A 21 3.45 -3.71 -13.43
C GLN A 21 2.08 -4.13 -12.89
N PRO A 22 1.09 -4.30 -13.78
CA PRO A 22 -0.26 -4.69 -13.40
C PRO A 22 -0.30 -6.05 -12.69
N GLY A 23 -0.95 -6.09 -11.52
CA GLY A 23 -1.21 -7.32 -10.77
C GLY A 23 -0.03 -7.86 -9.99
N ALA A 24 1.10 -7.15 -9.95
CA ALA A 24 2.30 -7.54 -9.22
C ALA A 24 2.43 -6.87 -7.85
N LEU A 25 1.42 -6.11 -7.42
CA LEU A 25 1.50 -5.26 -6.22
C LEU A 25 0.56 -5.74 -5.12
N SER A 26 1.08 -5.71 -3.89
CA SER A 26 0.30 -5.76 -2.66
C SER A 26 0.63 -4.55 -1.79
N ALA A 27 -0.39 -3.94 -1.20
CA ALA A 27 -0.27 -2.86 -0.23
C ALA A 27 -0.44 -3.40 1.19
N VAL A 28 0.34 -2.88 2.14
CA VAL A 28 0.26 -3.21 3.57
C VAL A 28 -0.09 -1.93 4.33
N GLU A 29 -1.20 -1.98 5.06
CA GLU A 29 -1.74 -0.83 5.81
C GLU A 29 -2.41 -1.32 7.11
N PRO A 30 -2.01 -0.83 8.29
CA PRO A 30 -2.57 -1.30 9.56
C PRO A 30 -4.02 -0.83 9.81
N VAL A 31 -4.39 0.37 9.35
CA VAL A 31 -5.69 0.99 9.64
C VAL A 31 -6.77 0.49 8.67
N ALA A 32 -7.79 -0.20 9.20
CA ALA A 32 -8.86 -0.78 8.40
C ALA A 32 -9.61 0.25 7.52
N ALA A 33 -9.88 1.44 8.05
CA ALA A 33 -10.53 2.52 7.29
C ALA A 33 -9.67 2.98 6.10
N MET A 34 -8.35 3.06 6.28
CA MET A 34 -7.42 3.43 5.20
C MET A 34 -7.30 2.31 4.16
N ARG A 35 -7.31 1.03 4.57
CA ARG A 35 -7.41 -0.10 3.63
C ARG A 35 -8.69 -0.05 2.81
N ALA A 36 -9.83 0.24 3.43
CA ALA A 36 -11.11 0.35 2.72
C ALA A 36 -11.10 1.49 1.71
N GLN A 37 -10.54 2.65 2.08
CA GLN A 37 -10.37 3.78 1.17
C GLN A 37 -9.38 3.45 0.03
N PHE A 38 -8.29 2.75 0.31
CA PHE A 38 -7.33 2.32 -0.70
C PHE A 38 -7.98 1.33 -1.68
N ALA A 39 -8.69 0.33 -1.19
CA ALA A 39 -9.36 -0.68 -2.00
C ALA A 39 -10.47 -0.11 -2.89
N SER A 40 -11.10 1.01 -2.49
CA SER A 40 -12.06 1.71 -3.37
C SER A 40 -11.39 2.48 -4.50
N GLN A 41 -10.13 2.89 -4.34
CA GLN A 41 -9.36 3.62 -5.35
C GLN A 41 -8.55 2.70 -6.26
N LEU A 42 -8.07 1.57 -5.75
CA LEU A 42 -7.23 0.59 -6.45
C LEU A 42 -7.71 -0.83 -6.14
N PRO A 43 -8.91 -1.22 -6.61
CA PRO A 43 -9.51 -2.53 -6.31
C PRO A 43 -8.67 -3.71 -6.84
N GLU A 44 -7.82 -3.47 -7.83
CA GLU A 44 -6.91 -4.47 -8.40
C GLU A 44 -5.64 -4.72 -7.57
N VAL A 45 -5.38 -3.92 -6.52
CA VAL A 45 -4.22 -4.09 -5.64
C VAL A 45 -4.70 -4.64 -4.30
N ALA A 46 -4.17 -5.79 -3.88
CA ALA A 46 -4.52 -6.40 -2.61
C ALA A 46 -4.07 -5.50 -1.44
N ALA A 47 -4.98 -5.18 -0.52
CA ALA A 47 -4.69 -4.40 0.68
C ALA A 47 -4.68 -5.30 1.92
N LEU A 48 -3.49 -5.62 2.43
CA LEU A 48 -3.25 -6.50 3.56
C LEU A 48 -3.15 -5.73 4.87
N ALA A 49 -3.66 -6.33 5.95
CA ALA A 49 -3.50 -5.79 7.30
C ALA A 49 -2.10 -6.12 7.83
N GLY A 50 -1.30 -5.10 8.14
CA GLY A 50 0.05 -5.29 8.67
C GLY A 50 0.78 -3.97 8.83
N THR A 51 2.06 -4.04 9.20
CA THR A 51 2.95 -2.88 9.30
C THR A 51 4.23 -3.14 8.51
N ALA A 52 5.02 -2.10 8.24
CA ALA A 52 6.33 -2.29 7.59
C ALA A 52 7.28 -3.16 8.43
N GLN A 53 7.12 -3.16 9.76
CA GLN A 53 7.93 -3.96 10.68
C GLN A 53 7.45 -5.42 10.77
N HIS A 54 6.18 -5.68 10.43
CA HIS A 54 5.55 -7.00 10.45
C HIS A 54 4.72 -7.18 9.18
N LEU A 55 5.40 -7.58 8.11
CA LEU A 55 4.76 -7.85 6.82
C LEU A 55 4.02 -9.19 6.88
N PRO A 56 2.74 -9.25 6.47
CA PRO A 56 1.96 -10.48 6.39
C PRO A 56 2.28 -11.26 5.09
N LEU A 57 3.56 -11.44 4.79
CA LEU A 57 4.08 -12.07 3.58
C LEU A 57 5.06 -13.18 3.96
N ALA A 58 5.16 -14.21 3.13
CA ALA A 58 6.15 -15.26 3.35
C ALA A 58 7.56 -14.71 3.17
N ALA A 59 8.53 -15.28 3.90
CA ALA A 59 9.92 -14.89 3.73
C ALA A 59 10.38 -15.17 2.29
N ALA A 60 11.15 -14.24 1.72
CA ALA A 60 11.66 -14.30 0.34
C ALA A 60 10.57 -14.49 -0.75
N SER A 61 9.33 -14.07 -0.48
CA SER A 61 8.23 -14.18 -1.45
C SER A 61 8.06 -12.97 -2.36
N VAL A 62 8.82 -11.89 -2.13
CA VAL A 62 8.73 -10.63 -2.86
C VAL A 62 10.12 -10.13 -3.24
N ASP A 63 10.22 -9.50 -4.41
CA ASP A 63 11.50 -9.02 -4.94
C ASP A 63 11.92 -7.68 -4.32
N ALA A 64 10.94 -6.86 -3.94
CA ALA A 64 11.18 -5.56 -3.35
C ALA A 64 10.06 -5.13 -2.39
N VAL A 65 10.45 -4.37 -1.37
CA VAL A 65 9.54 -3.65 -0.48
C VAL A 65 9.81 -2.16 -0.63
N LEU A 66 8.77 -1.41 -0.95
CA LEU A 66 8.80 0.05 -1.13
C LEU A 66 8.01 0.69 0.01
N CYS A 67 8.56 1.74 0.62
CA CYS A 67 7.85 2.55 1.60
C CYS A 67 7.60 3.93 0.97
N ALA A 68 6.39 4.20 0.48
CA ALA A 68 6.11 5.46 -0.23
C ALA A 68 5.89 6.64 0.72
N GLN A 69 5.53 6.38 1.98
CA GLN A 69 5.39 7.37 3.05
C GLN A 69 5.79 6.72 4.39
N ALA A 70 6.65 7.40 5.14
CA ALA A 70 7.01 7.03 6.52
C ALA A 70 6.88 8.27 7.41
N PHE A 71 5.73 8.42 8.07
CA PHE A 71 5.57 9.29 9.22
C PHE A 71 5.82 8.49 10.50
N PRO A 72 6.20 9.13 11.62
CA PRO A 72 6.54 8.43 12.87
C PRO A 72 5.44 7.50 13.42
N TYR A 73 4.19 7.67 12.97
CA TYR A 73 3.01 6.90 13.38
C TYR A 73 2.18 6.34 12.19
N GLN A 74 2.62 6.55 10.95
CA GLN A 74 1.94 6.07 9.74
C GLN A 74 3.00 5.64 8.71
N THR A 75 3.16 4.33 8.52
CA THR A 75 4.04 3.77 7.50
C THR A 75 3.21 2.91 6.57
N GLN A 76 3.12 3.33 5.30
CA GLN A 76 2.48 2.54 4.26
C GLN A 76 3.57 1.86 3.45
N ALA A 77 3.59 0.52 3.52
CA ALA A 77 4.55 -0.32 2.81
C ALA A 77 3.86 -1.02 1.63
N TYR A 78 4.61 -1.26 0.57
CA TYR A 78 4.18 -1.95 -0.63
C TYR A 78 5.16 -3.07 -0.91
N ALA A 79 4.66 -4.21 -1.33
CA ALA A 79 5.48 -5.32 -1.76
C ALA A 79 5.21 -5.62 -3.24
N CYS A 80 6.28 -5.84 -3.99
CA CYS A 80 6.21 -6.16 -5.41
C CYS A 80 6.72 -7.59 -5.63
N ASP A 81 5.90 -8.42 -6.28
CA ASP A 81 6.22 -9.82 -6.54
C ASP A 81 7.21 -10.02 -7.68
N ARG A 82 7.31 -9.05 -8.62
CA ARG A 82 8.26 -9.13 -9.75
C ARG A 82 8.63 -7.79 -10.37
N LEU A 83 9.88 -7.34 -10.21
CA LEU A 83 10.45 -6.26 -11.03
C LEU A 83 10.98 -6.87 -12.35
N ALA A 84 10.18 -6.84 -13.41
CA ALA A 84 10.67 -7.00 -14.79
C ALA A 84 11.31 -5.71 -15.31
#